data_AF-A0AAU3K735-F1
#
_entry.id   AF-A0AAU3K735-F1
#
_cell.length_a   1.000
_cell.length_b   1.000
_cell.length_c   1.000
_cell.angle_alpha   90.00
_cell.angle_beta   90.00
_cell.angle_gamma   90.00
#
_symmetry.space_group_name_H-M   'P 1'
#
loop_
_entity.id
_entity.type
_entity.pdbx_description
1 polymer ?
#
loop_
_entity_poly.entity_id
_entity_poly.type
_entity_poly.pdbx_seq_one_letter_code
_entity_poly.pdbx_strand_id
1 'polypeptide(L)'
;MNQETAASEAQPGYSFRNFSVRLSPTPRGARLARLLAAEQLRSWGLPVDPARQVVAELAANAVTHGRVPGRDFRLTMYVIGVTLRIEVTDTCGDVPPSPQRPSDETESGRGLLLVEALADRWGWGPGLRPRKTVWAEVDVVPEPGGGCFGGVGALFQGTQERKNWYQTQPLPPAVGPRHSPE
;
A
#
# COMPACT_ATOMS: atom_id res chain seq x y z
N MET A 1 -56.43 6.69 13.67
CA MET A 1 -55.64 5.45 13.70
C MET A 1 -54.30 5.78 13.08
N ASN A 2 -53.34 6.16 13.91
CA ASN A 2 -52.06 6.72 13.48
C ASN A 2 -51.15 5.56 13.05
N GLN A 3 -50.54 5.67 11.88
CA GLN A 3 -49.36 4.87 11.55
C GLN A 3 -48.16 5.81 11.49
N GLU A 4 -47.39 5.81 12.57
CA GLU A 4 -46.02 6.29 12.64
C GLU A 4 -45.15 5.37 11.79
N THR A 5 -44.70 5.85 10.64
CA THR A 5 -43.59 5.24 9.91
C THR A 5 -42.31 5.70 10.56
N ALA A 6 -41.67 4.80 11.31
CA ALA A 6 -40.42 5.02 12.00
C ALA A 6 -39.34 5.61 11.08
N ALA A 7 -38.75 6.72 11.50
CA ALA A 7 -37.55 7.28 10.91
C ALA A 7 -36.40 6.27 11.05
N SER A 8 -35.83 5.85 9.92
CA SER A 8 -34.60 5.07 9.88
C SER A 8 -33.45 5.93 10.38
N GLU A 9 -33.03 5.72 11.62
CA GLU A 9 -31.81 6.33 12.19
C GLU A 9 -30.60 5.92 11.34
N ALA A 10 -29.95 6.91 10.73
CA ALA A 10 -28.73 6.73 9.97
C ALA A 10 -27.60 6.28 10.92
N GLN A 11 -27.13 5.05 10.73
CA GLN A 11 -25.92 4.54 11.38
C GLN A 11 -24.72 5.42 10.98
N PRO A 12 -23.80 5.78 11.89
CA PRO A 12 -22.64 6.60 11.55
C PRO A 12 -21.78 5.85 10.52
N GLY A 13 -21.82 6.32 9.28
CA GLY A 13 -21.14 5.71 8.15
C GLY A 13 -19.63 5.73 8.33
N TYR A 14 -19.03 4.55 8.54
CA TYR A 14 -17.61 4.33 8.30
C TYR A 14 -17.35 4.55 6.80
N SER A 15 -16.97 5.77 6.41
CA SER A 15 -16.49 6.03 5.07
C SER A 15 -15.15 5.32 4.89
N PHE A 16 -15.17 4.16 4.24
CA PHE A 16 -13.97 3.42 3.88
C PHE A 16 -13.26 4.16 2.74
N ARG A 17 -12.15 4.83 3.07
CA ARG A 17 -11.28 5.50 2.10
C ARG A 17 -10.60 4.44 1.26
N ASN A 18 -10.96 4.34 -0.01
CA ASN A 18 -10.42 3.37 -0.95
C ASN A 18 -10.27 3.97 -2.34
N PHE A 19 -9.15 3.66 -2.98
CA PHE A 19 -8.80 4.10 -4.32
C PHE A 19 -8.11 2.96 -5.04
N SER A 20 -8.49 2.71 -6.30
CA SER A 20 -7.85 1.71 -7.13
C SER A 20 -7.80 2.16 -8.58
N VAL A 21 -6.63 2.04 -9.21
CA VAL A 21 -6.42 2.41 -10.62
C VAL A 21 -5.50 1.40 -11.30
N ARG A 22 -5.76 1.16 -12.59
CA ARG A 22 -4.88 0.36 -13.45
C ARG A 22 -4.09 1.26 -14.37
N LEU A 23 -2.81 0.96 -14.52
CA LEU A 23 -1.85 1.81 -15.21
C LEU A 23 -0.96 0.95 -16.11
N SER A 24 -0.57 1.50 -17.26
CA SER A 24 0.36 0.83 -18.17
C SER A 24 1.75 0.70 -17.51
N PRO A 25 2.45 -0.44 -17.66
CA PRO A 25 3.77 -0.71 -17.08
C PRO A 25 4.85 0.02 -17.89
N THR A 26 4.77 1.34 -17.88
CA THR A 26 5.67 2.26 -18.57
C THR A 26 6.13 3.33 -17.60
N PRO A 27 7.26 4.02 -17.85
CA PRO A 27 7.69 5.15 -17.02
C PRO A 27 6.63 6.25 -16.89
N ARG A 28 5.82 6.48 -17.94
CA ARG A 28 4.69 7.41 -17.90
C ARG A 28 3.59 6.93 -16.94
N GLY A 29 3.28 5.64 -16.94
CA GLY A 29 2.32 5.03 -16.02
C GLY A 29 2.79 5.11 -14.56
N ALA A 30 4.07 4.85 -14.27
CA ALA A 30 4.63 5.02 -12.93
C ALA A 30 4.58 6.49 -12.46
N ARG A 31 4.90 7.44 -13.35
CA ARG A 31 4.74 8.87 -13.05
C ARG A 31 3.28 9.22 -12.73
N LEU A 32 2.33 8.68 -13.50
CA LEU A 32 0.91 8.92 -13.27
C LEU A 32 0.45 8.30 -11.95
N ALA A 33 0.92 7.10 -11.58
CA ALA A 33 0.64 6.47 -10.28
C ALA A 33 0.97 7.40 -9.12
N ARG A 34 2.18 7.97 -9.14
CA ARG A 34 2.66 8.90 -8.11
C ARG A 34 1.81 10.16 -8.01
N LEU A 35 1.39 10.72 -9.16
CA LEU A 35 0.55 11.93 -9.19
C LEU A 35 -0.85 11.65 -8.65
N LEU A 36 -1.49 10.57 -9.11
CA LEU A 36 -2.81 10.17 -8.64
C LEU A 36 -2.81 9.84 -7.15
N ALA A 37 -1.77 9.17 -6.66
CA ALA A 37 -1.63 8.89 -5.23
C ALA A 37 -1.55 10.18 -4.40
N ALA A 38 -0.72 11.14 -4.83
CA ALA A 38 -0.60 12.43 -4.13
C ALA A 38 -1.95 13.17 -4.07
N GLU A 39 -2.67 13.21 -5.18
CA GLU A 39 -3.98 13.85 -5.24
C GLU A 39 -5.02 13.14 -4.38
N GLN A 40 -5.01 11.81 -4.40
CA GLN A 40 -5.92 11.01 -3.59
C GLN A 40 -5.64 11.17 -2.08
N LEU A 41 -4.37 11.22 -1.67
CA LEU A 41 -4.00 11.47 -0.28
C LEU A 41 -4.45 12.86 0.19
N ARG A 42 -4.32 13.88 -0.65
CA ARG A 42 -4.83 15.23 -0.37
C ARG A 42 -6.34 15.26 -0.21
N SER A 43 -7.09 14.62 -1.10
CA SER A 43 -8.55 14.57 -1.00
C SER A 43 -9.05 13.76 0.19
N TRP A 44 -8.23 12.84 0.71
CA TRP A 44 -8.47 12.18 2.00
C TRP A 44 -7.99 12.99 3.22
N GLY A 45 -7.30 14.11 3.03
CA GLY A 45 -6.72 14.89 4.13
C GLY A 45 -5.63 14.13 4.90
N LEU A 46 -4.89 13.24 4.22
CA LEU A 46 -3.77 12.49 4.79
C LEU A 46 -2.43 13.13 4.42
N PRO A 47 -1.36 12.89 5.20
CA PRO A 47 -0.01 13.26 4.81
C PRO A 47 0.36 12.67 3.45
N VAL A 48 0.90 13.51 2.56
CA VAL A 48 1.28 13.10 1.20
C VAL A 48 2.59 12.31 1.21
N ASP A 49 3.57 12.79 1.97
CA ASP A 49 4.84 12.10 2.18
C ASP A 49 4.83 11.51 3.61
N PRO A 50 5.34 10.28 3.82
CA PRO A 50 6.17 9.50 2.89
C PRO A 50 5.41 8.62 1.88
N ALA A 51 4.08 8.51 1.99
CA ALA A 51 3.26 7.57 1.21
C ALA A 51 3.40 7.71 -0.32
N ARG A 52 3.45 8.93 -0.84
CA ARG A 52 3.67 9.21 -2.28
C ARG A 52 4.99 8.65 -2.78
N GLN A 53 6.06 8.73 -1.98
CA GLN A 53 7.36 8.19 -2.35
C GLN A 53 7.34 6.67 -2.37
N VAL A 54 6.68 6.03 -1.40
CA VAL A 54 6.44 4.58 -1.39
C VAL A 54 5.73 4.14 -2.68
N VAL A 55 4.68 4.84 -3.10
CA VAL A 55 3.99 4.57 -4.39
C VAL A 55 4.95 4.68 -5.57
N ALA A 56 5.82 5.68 -5.58
CA ALA A 56 6.76 5.89 -6.67
C ALA A 56 7.71 4.70 -6.85
N GLU A 57 8.28 4.20 -5.75
CA GLU A 57 9.20 3.06 -5.78
C GLU A 57 8.50 1.76 -6.14
N LEU A 58 7.32 1.49 -5.57
CA LEU A 58 6.55 0.29 -5.90
C LEU A 58 6.10 0.29 -7.37
N ALA A 59 5.68 1.44 -7.91
CA ALA A 59 5.32 1.56 -9.32
C ALA A 59 6.54 1.43 -10.25
N ALA A 60 7.69 1.99 -9.88
CA ALA A 60 8.94 1.82 -10.62
C ALA A 60 9.36 0.34 -10.67
N ASN A 61 9.26 -0.36 -9.53
CA ASN A 61 9.51 -1.79 -9.46
C ASN A 61 8.56 -2.59 -10.37
N ALA A 62 7.27 -2.25 -10.39
CA ALA A 62 6.30 -2.89 -11.29
C ALA A 62 6.61 -2.66 -12.77
N VAL A 63 7.08 -1.46 -13.16
CA VAL A 63 7.51 -1.16 -14.54
C VAL A 63 8.78 -1.93 -14.91
N THR A 64 9.73 -2.04 -13.99
CA THR A 64 11.02 -2.72 -14.25
C THR A 64 10.87 -4.24 -14.30
N HIS A 65 10.06 -4.82 -13.40
CA HIS A 65 9.97 -6.27 -13.20
C HIS A 65 8.70 -6.93 -13.73
N GLY A 66 7.64 -6.17 -13.99
CA GLY A 66 6.36 -6.66 -14.50
C GLY A 66 6.29 -6.78 -16.02
N ARG A 67 7.44 -6.95 -16.71
CA ARG A 67 7.61 -6.86 -18.18
C ARG A 67 6.98 -8.04 -18.93
N VAL A 68 5.66 -8.16 -18.84
CA VAL A 68 4.84 -8.88 -19.83
C VAL A 68 4.19 -7.83 -20.72
N PRO A 69 4.57 -7.71 -22.01
CA PRO A 69 3.96 -6.76 -22.93
C PRO A 69 2.44 -6.87 -22.96
N GLY A 70 1.75 -5.72 -22.97
CA GLY A 70 0.28 -5.65 -23.05
C GLY A 70 -0.48 -5.90 -21.73
N ARG A 71 0.20 -5.95 -20.59
CA ARG A 71 -0.43 -6.07 -19.27
C ARG A 71 -0.40 -4.75 -18.50
N ASP A 72 -1.30 -4.60 -17.54
CA ASP A 72 -1.37 -3.44 -16.63
C ASP A 72 -0.77 -3.81 -15.26
N PHE A 73 -0.37 -2.80 -14.49
CA PHE A 73 -0.24 -2.94 -13.04
C PHE A 73 -1.38 -2.19 -12.36
N ARG A 74 -1.79 -2.65 -11.18
CA ARG A 74 -2.84 -2.03 -10.38
C ARG A 74 -2.23 -1.41 -9.14
N LEU A 75 -2.52 -0.13 -8.91
CA LEU A 75 -2.31 0.55 -7.64
C LEU A 75 -3.63 0.54 -6.86
N THR A 76 -3.58 0.09 -5.63
CA THR A 76 -4.71 0.14 -4.68
C THR A 76 -4.23 0.82 -3.39
N MET A 77 -5.02 1.76 -2.88
CA MET A 77 -4.77 2.43 -1.61
C MET A 77 -6.04 2.40 -0.78
N TYR A 78 -5.92 2.11 0.51
CA TYR A 78 -7.06 2.21 1.42
C TYR A 78 -6.61 2.43 2.86
N VAL A 79 -7.52 2.91 3.70
CA VAL A 79 -7.24 3.20 5.12
C VAL A 79 -7.96 2.19 6.00
N ILE A 80 -7.23 1.55 6.92
CA ILE A 80 -7.77 0.73 8.00
C ILE A 80 -7.35 1.38 9.32
N GLY A 81 -8.32 1.93 10.05
CA GLY A 81 -8.05 2.68 11.28
C GLY A 81 -7.14 3.89 11.01
N VAL A 82 -5.90 3.84 11.52
CA VAL A 82 -4.87 4.86 11.33
C VAL A 82 -3.76 4.42 10.38
N THR A 83 -3.93 3.32 9.65
CA THR A 83 -2.91 2.79 8.74
C THR A 83 -3.39 2.94 7.30
N LEU A 84 -2.59 3.59 6.47
CA LEU A 84 -2.72 3.60 5.02
C LEU A 84 -2.03 2.37 4.44
N ARG A 85 -2.79 1.53 3.76
CA ARG A 85 -2.27 0.45 2.93
C ARG A 85 -2.06 0.95 1.50
N ILE A 86 -0.91 0.61 0.94
CA ILE A 86 -0.55 0.80 -0.47
C ILE A 86 -0.24 -0.58 -1.06
N GLU A 87 -0.91 -0.96 -2.13
CA GLU A 87 -0.68 -2.21 -2.83
C GLU A 87 -0.42 -1.94 -4.31
N VAL A 88 0.62 -2.57 -4.84
CA VAL A 88 0.92 -2.59 -6.27
C VAL A 88 0.89 -4.04 -6.73
N THR A 89 -0.06 -4.37 -7.61
CA THR A 89 -0.15 -5.69 -8.21
C THR A 89 0.25 -5.66 -9.67
N ASP A 90 1.34 -6.34 -10.01
CA ASP A 90 1.84 -6.48 -11.37
C ASP A 90 1.76 -7.94 -11.86
N THR A 91 1.96 -8.14 -13.16
CA THR A 91 2.15 -9.47 -13.75
C THR A 91 3.63 -9.81 -13.73
N CYS A 92 4.08 -10.50 -12.69
CA CYS A 92 5.46 -10.95 -12.57
C CYS A 92 5.51 -12.48 -12.65
N GLY A 93 6.54 -13.02 -13.30
CA GLY A 93 6.95 -14.41 -13.11
C GLY A 93 7.32 -14.66 -11.64
N ASP A 94 7.47 -15.92 -11.24
CA ASP A 94 7.52 -16.39 -9.84
C ASP A 94 8.74 -15.94 -9.00
N VAL A 95 9.40 -14.81 -9.33
CA VAL A 95 10.58 -14.31 -8.61
C VAL A 95 10.16 -13.36 -7.46
N PRO A 96 10.56 -13.67 -6.21
CA PRO A 96 10.30 -12.82 -5.05
C PRO A 96 11.05 -11.47 -5.17
N PRO A 97 10.42 -10.34 -4.82
CA PRO A 97 11.12 -9.07 -4.66
C PRO A 97 12.04 -9.17 -3.43
N SER A 98 13.34 -8.89 -3.60
CA SER A 98 14.33 -8.97 -2.53
C SER A 98 14.98 -7.60 -2.31
N PRO A 99 15.01 -7.06 -1.07
CA PRO A 99 15.81 -5.89 -0.74
C PRO A 99 17.29 -6.31 -0.75
N GLN A 100 17.98 -6.04 -1.85
CA GLN A 100 19.40 -6.38 -1.99
C GLN A 100 20.30 -5.23 -1.53
N ARG A 101 21.31 -5.53 -0.71
CA ARG A 101 22.40 -4.59 -0.39
C ARG A 101 23.18 -4.25 -1.67
N PRO A 102 23.72 -3.02 -1.78
CA PRO A 102 24.39 -2.56 -2.98
C PRO A 102 25.72 -3.29 -3.18
N SER A 103 25.68 -4.42 -3.88
CA SER A 103 26.84 -5.04 -4.53
C SER A 103 26.35 -5.66 -5.83
N ASP A 104 26.99 -5.25 -6.92
CA ASP A 104 26.89 -5.75 -8.30
C ASP A 104 25.70 -5.23 -9.13
N GLU A 105 25.95 -4.05 -9.73
CA GLU A 105 25.46 -3.57 -11.04
C GLU A 105 23.96 -3.62 -11.38
N THR A 106 23.08 -3.86 -10.40
CA THR A 106 21.64 -3.92 -10.65
C THR A 106 20.89 -2.87 -9.83
N GLU A 107 20.31 -1.88 -10.51
CA GLU A 107 19.50 -0.82 -9.88
C GLU A 107 18.25 -1.35 -9.14
N SER A 108 17.87 -2.61 -9.40
CA SER A 108 16.68 -3.29 -8.86
C SER A 108 16.59 -3.44 -7.34
N GLY A 109 17.66 -3.15 -6.58
CA GLY A 109 17.64 -3.22 -5.12
C GLY A 109 17.26 -1.91 -4.42
N ARG A 110 17.44 -0.75 -5.06
CA ARG A 110 17.37 0.56 -4.38
C ARG A 110 15.95 0.97 -3.98
N GLY A 111 14.96 0.67 -4.83
CA GLY A 111 13.58 1.07 -4.57
C GLY A 111 12.97 0.38 -3.35
N LEU A 112 13.27 -0.91 -3.15
CA LEU A 112 12.78 -1.63 -1.96
C LEU A 112 13.49 -1.20 -0.68
N LEU A 113 14.76 -0.78 -0.74
CA LEU A 113 15.44 -0.19 0.43
C LEU A 113 14.77 1.12 0.86
N LEU A 114 14.30 1.93 -0.09
CA LEU A 114 13.57 3.15 0.23
C LEU A 114 12.18 2.84 0.79
N VAL A 115 11.47 1.83 0.26
CA VAL A 115 10.21 1.34 0.85
C VAL A 115 10.45 0.83 2.28
N GLU A 116 11.51 0.06 2.50
CA GLU A 116 11.88 -0.45 3.81
C GLU A 116 12.22 0.67 4.79
N ALA A 117 12.80 1.78 4.33
CA ALA A 117 13.09 2.94 5.16
C ALA A 117 11.84 3.76 5.51
N LEU A 118 10.89 3.89 4.57
CA LEU A 118 9.75 4.80 4.66
C LEU A 118 8.45 4.16 5.18
N ALA A 119 8.29 2.84 5.03
CA ALA A 119 7.10 2.13 5.47
C ALA A 119 7.30 1.55 6.88
N ASP A 120 6.21 1.54 7.66
CA ASP A 120 6.19 0.88 8.97
C ASP A 120 6.20 -0.64 8.82
N ARG A 121 5.47 -1.15 7.81
CA ARG A 121 5.43 -2.56 7.42
C ARG A 121 5.38 -2.66 5.91
N TRP A 122 6.02 -3.68 5.35
CA TRP A 122 5.89 -3.98 3.93
C TRP A 122 6.09 -5.48 3.68
N GLY A 123 5.66 -5.94 2.51
CA GLY A 123 5.82 -7.33 2.13
C GLY A 123 5.33 -7.57 0.72
N TRP A 124 5.22 -8.84 0.35
CA TRP A 124 4.71 -9.24 -0.95
C TRP A 124 3.99 -10.59 -0.83
N GLY A 125 3.12 -10.90 -1.79
CA GLY A 125 2.45 -12.19 -1.86
C GLY A 125 2.02 -12.54 -3.29
N PRO A 126 1.86 -13.84 -3.58
CA PRO A 126 1.30 -14.29 -4.85
C PRO A 126 -0.19 -13.93 -4.91
N GLY A 127 -0.60 -13.28 -5.99
CA GLY A 127 -2.00 -13.19 -6.38
C GLY A 127 -2.43 -14.41 -7.21
N LEU A 128 -3.65 -14.38 -7.78
CA LEU A 128 -4.02 -15.34 -8.82
C LEU A 128 -2.98 -15.28 -9.94
N ARG A 129 -2.28 -16.40 -10.20
CA ARG A 129 -1.20 -16.44 -11.19
C ARG A 129 -1.67 -15.88 -12.54
N PRO A 130 -0.85 -15.10 -13.25
CA PRO A 130 0.56 -14.75 -12.97
C PRO A 130 0.71 -13.38 -12.27
N ARG A 131 -0.03 -13.13 -11.18
CA ARG A 131 -0.02 -11.82 -10.50
C ARG A 131 0.77 -11.88 -9.20
N LYS A 132 1.51 -10.81 -8.91
CA LYS A 132 2.24 -10.61 -7.66
C LYS A 132 1.81 -9.28 -7.06
N THR A 133 1.52 -9.24 -5.77
CA THR A 133 1.23 -7.99 -5.06
C THR A 133 2.39 -7.67 -4.14
N VAL A 134 2.98 -6.48 -4.31
CA VAL A 134 3.87 -5.87 -3.31
C VAL A 134 3.07 -4.83 -2.56
N TRP A 135 3.22 -4.78 -1.25
CA TRP A 135 2.44 -3.90 -0.39
C TRP A 135 3.30 -3.21 0.65
N ALA A 136 2.84 -2.04 1.09
CA ALA A 136 3.42 -1.27 2.15
C ALA A 136 2.31 -0.65 3.01
N GLU A 137 2.59 -0.45 4.28
CA GLU A 137 1.73 0.18 5.26
C GLU A 137 2.46 1.37 5.87
N VAL A 138 1.76 2.50 5.94
CA VAL A 138 2.23 3.76 6.52
C VAL A 138 1.19 4.21 7.53
N ASP A 139 1.59 4.43 8.77
CA ASP A 139 0.73 4.96 9.80
C ASP A 139 0.50 6.47 9.55
N VAL A 140 -0.76 6.87 9.49
CA VAL A 140 -1.21 8.22 9.11
C VAL A 140 -1.79 8.98 10.30
N VAL A 141 -1.22 8.77 11.49
CA VAL A 141 -1.66 9.46 12.71
C VAL A 141 -1.69 10.97 12.44
N PRO A 142 -2.83 11.64 12.60
CA PRO A 142 -2.86 13.09 12.53
C PRO A 142 -2.01 13.60 13.69
N GLU A 143 -0.92 14.30 13.38
CA GLU A 143 -0.10 15.00 14.36
C GLU A 143 -1.03 15.77 15.33
N PRO A 144 -0.98 15.48 16.65
CA PRO A 144 -1.80 16.19 17.62
C PRO A 144 -1.29 17.64 17.70
N GLY A 145 -2.02 18.57 17.06
CA GLY A 145 -2.01 20.01 17.28
C GLY A 145 -0.64 20.64 17.59
N GLY A 146 0.02 21.20 16.58
CA GLY A 146 1.25 21.97 16.71
C GLY A 146 1.15 23.10 17.74
N GLY A 147 1.70 22.86 18.93
CA GLY A 147 2.08 23.85 19.91
C GLY A 147 3.59 24.12 19.86
N CYS A 148 3.92 25.39 19.66
CA CYS A 148 5.21 26.07 19.60
C CYS A 148 6.51 25.36 20.09
N PHE A 149 7.47 25.30 19.15
CA PHE A 149 8.93 25.45 19.26
C PHE A 149 9.68 25.19 20.58
N GLY A 150 10.69 24.32 20.47
CA GLY A 150 12.01 24.55 21.07
C GLY A 150 12.70 23.29 21.60
N GLY A 151 13.86 22.93 21.03
CA GLY A 151 14.85 22.11 21.74
C GLY A 151 15.42 20.91 21.00
N VAL A 152 16.54 21.15 20.30
CA VAL A 152 17.77 20.35 20.29
C VAL A 152 17.65 18.82 20.42
N GLY A 153 17.97 18.14 19.31
CA GLY A 153 18.74 16.89 19.30
C GLY A 153 18.27 15.77 20.22
N ALA A 154 17.34 14.95 19.74
CA ALA A 154 17.15 13.60 20.25
C ALA A 154 17.47 12.61 19.14
N LEU A 155 18.60 11.92 19.32
CA LEU A 155 18.99 10.71 18.62
C LEU A 155 17.81 9.74 18.55
N PHE A 156 17.16 9.64 17.39
CA PHE A 156 16.22 8.56 17.11
C PHE A 156 17.00 7.30 16.70
N GLN A 157 17.78 6.75 17.64
CA GLN A 157 18.22 5.36 17.60
C GLN A 157 17.09 4.50 18.18
N GLY A 158 16.00 4.39 17.42
CA GLY A 158 14.86 3.54 17.72
C GLY A 158 14.93 2.26 16.89
N THR A 159 15.70 1.28 17.38
CA THR A 159 15.55 -0.17 17.13
C THR A 159 15.03 -0.59 15.74
N GLN A 160 15.98 -0.86 14.85
CA GLN A 160 15.84 -1.58 13.58
C GLN A 160 15.33 -3.04 13.72
N GLU A 161 15.06 -3.50 14.94
CA GLU A 161 14.72 -4.90 15.26
C GLU A 161 13.27 -5.29 14.94
N ARG A 162 12.41 -4.32 14.57
CA ARG A 162 11.00 -4.56 14.21
C ARG A 162 10.75 -4.70 12.69
N LYS A 163 11.71 -5.18 11.89
CA LYS A 163 11.53 -5.27 10.42
C LYS A 163 11.71 -6.68 9.84
N ASN A 164 11.60 -7.72 10.67
CA ASN A 164 11.88 -9.11 10.26
C ASN A 164 10.65 -10.05 10.28
N TRP A 165 9.49 -9.58 9.78
CA TRP A 165 8.23 -10.36 9.74
C TRP A 165 7.74 -10.73 8.34
N TYR A 166 8.63 -10.98 7.38
CA TYR A 166 8.33 -11.25 5.95
C TYR A 166 7.43 -12.49 5.62
N GLN A 167 6.58 -12.98 6.53
CA GLN A 167 5.76 -14.19 6.33
C GLN A 167 4.32 -14.11 6.87
N THR A 168 3.62 -12.97 6.76
CA THR A 168 2.15 -13.01 6.87
C THR A 168 1.54 -13.54 5.58
N GLN A 169 1.04 -14.77 5.64
CA GLN A 169 0.27 -15.42 4.58
C GLN A 169 -0.92 -14.52 4.16
N PRO A 170 -1.28 -14.46 2.87
CA PRO A 170 -2.50 -13.78 2.45
C PRO A 170 -3.71 -14.40 3.17
N LEU A 171 -4.66 -13.56 3.59
CA LEU A 171 -5.92 -13.99 4.19
C LEU A 171 -6.56 -15.09 3.32
N PRO A 172 -6.97 -16.24 3.89
CA PRO A 172 -7.62 -17.28 3.12
C PRO A 172 -8.93 -16.75 2.52
N PRO A 173 -9.30 -17.16 1.29
CA PRO A 173 -10.61 -16.82 0.74
C PRO A 173 -11.70 -17.37 1.66
N ALA A 174 -12.71 -16.54 1.95
CA ALA A 174 -13.87 -16.94 2.75
C ALA A 174 -14.48 -18.22 2.18
N VAL A 175 -14.42 -19.30 2.96
CA VAL A 175 -15.06 -20.57 2.63
C VAL A 175 -16.57 -20.37 2.75
N GLY A 176 -17.26 -20.31 1.62
CA GLY A 176 -18.72 -20.38 1.57
C GLY A 176 -19.23 -21.72 2.12
N PRO A 177 -20.49 -21.78 2.61
CA PRO A 177 -21.02 -22.96 3.27
C PRO A 177 -21.06 -24.17 2.31
N ARG A 178 -20.49 -25.29 2.76
CA ARG A 178 -20.53 -26.57 2.04
C ARG A 178 -21.96 -27.12 2.08
N HIS A 179 -22.57 -27.31 0.92
CA HIS A 179 -23.71 -28.20 0.79
C HIS A 179 -23.25 -29.65 1.03
N SER A 180 -23.92 -30.35 1.92
CA SER A 180 -23.77 -31.80 2.11
C SER A 180 -24.61 -32.52 1.05
N PRO A 181 -24.13 -33.60 0.42
CA PRO A 181 -24.99 -34.45 -0.39
C PRO A 181 -25.69 -35.49 0.51
N GLU A 182 -26.97 -35.72 0.22
CA GLU A 182 -27.69 -36.95 0.58
C GLU A 182 -27.32 -38.09 -0.38
#